data_AF-A0AAW5JJU1-F1
#
_entry.id   AF-A0AAW5JJU1-F1
#
_cell.length_a   1.000
_cell.length_b   1.000
_cell.length_c   1.000
_cell.angle_alpha   90.00
_cell.angle_beta   90.00
_cell.angle_gamma   90.00
#
_symmetry.space_group_name_H-M   'P 1'
#
loop_
_entity.id
_entity.type
_entity.pdbx_description
1 polymer ?
#
loop_
_entity_poly.entity_id
_entity_poly.type
_entity_poly.pdbx_seq_one_letter_code
_entity_poly.pdbx_strand_id
1 'polypeptide(L)'
;MDIWNDESRMGQPSAVYQVAAVKERDNPESPQLEKGDEIIDMGDDFDFEGFQVVRREFFAHLTEPAVTFNNCRFYVNSACLNKFPDTNYVQVLVNRSTKIMALRPCEENARDSFAWCNTTKGKRKPKQTTCKLFFAKIVSLMEWNPDYRYKLLGKLIHANGQYMIAFDLTATEVYQRTFPEGSKPKTSRTPVFPAGWQDQFGLPYKEHQQSMQINIFDGYAIYSIKDTSVLDAGDRSKQDSSASQVPAQEHPLEVPQ
;
A
#
# COMPACT_ATOMS: atom_id res chain seq x y z
N MET A 1 -68.46 19.75 -4.99
CA MET A 1 -67.83 18.93 -6.04
C MET A 1 -66.42 19.47 -6.21
N ASP A 2 -65.55 19.31 -5.22
CA ASP A 2 -64.75 18.12 -4.84
C ASP A 2 -63.30 18.43 -5.26
N ILE A 3 -62.51 19.08 -4.41
CA ILE A 3 -61.50 18.49 -3.51
C ILE A 3 -60.69 17.41 -4.21
N TRP A 4 -59.44 17.72 -4.60
CA TRP A 4 -58.32 16.79 -4.52
C TRP A 4 -57.05 17.59 -4.16
N ASN A 5 -56.73 17.57 -2.87
CA ASN A 5 -55.37 17.72 -2.37
C ASN A 5 -54.55 16.51 -2.83
N ASP A 6 -53.30 16.73 -3.21
CA ASP A 6 -52.28 15.68 -3.11
C ASP A 6 -51.00 16.30 -2.53
N GLU A 7 -50.87 16.18 -1.22
CA GLU A 7 -49.61 16.31 -0.50
C GLU A 7 -48.76 15.09 -0.85
N SER A 8 -47.64 15.27 -1.55
CA SER A 8 -46.46 14.40 -1.43
C SER A 8 -45.31 14.89 -2.32
N ARG A 9 -44.40 15.71 -1.76
CA ARG A 9 -42.99 15.63 -2.13
C ARG A 9 -42.11 16.18 -1.01
N MET A 10 -41.81 15.26 -0.10
CA MET A 10 -40.49 15.01 0.51
C MET A 10 -39.54 16.20 0.54
N GLY A 11 -39.21 16.62 1.76
CA GLY A 11 -38.32 17.72 2.07
C GLY A 11 -36.99 17.65 1.33
N GLN A 12 -36.63 18.78 0.72
CA GLN A 12 -35.26 19.03 0.30
C GLN A 12 -34.45 19.49 1.51
N PRO A 13 -33.23 18.99 1.74
CA PRO A 13 -32.37 19.54 2.77
C PRO A 13 -32.01 20.99 2.39
N SER A 14 -32.50 21.92 3.20
CA SER A 14 -32.17 23.35 3.14
C SER A 14 -30.77 23.53 3.74
N ALA A 15 -29.75 23.71 2.91
CA ALA A 15 -28.43 24.14 3.37
C ALA A 15 -28.55 25.53 4.01
N VAL A 16 -28.26 25.62 5.32
CA VAL A 16 -28.29 26.88 6.07
C VAL A 16 -26.90 27.50 6.03
N TYR A 17 -26.79 28.68 5.42
CA TYR A 17 -25.55 29.45 5.39
C TYR A 17 -25.29 30.08 6.77
N GLN A 18 -24.15 29.76 7.38
CA GLN A 18 -23.68 30.41 8.61
C GLN A 18 -22.32 31.08 8.41
N VAL A 19 -22.13 32.22 9.09
CA VAL A 19 -20.89 33.01 9.05
C VAL A 19 -19.97 32.58 10.19
N ALA A 20 -18.79 32.03 9.87
CA ALA A 20 -17.84 31.55 10.86
C ALA A 20 -17.22 32.71 11.68
N ALA A 21 -17.14 32.53 13.01
CA ALA A 21 -16.41 33.41 13.91
C ALA A 21 -14.99 32.88 14.16
N VAL A 22 -14.00 33.77 14.12
CA VAL A 22 -12.57 33.43 14.24
C VAL A 22 -12.25 32.92 15.64
N LYS A 23 -11.77 31.68 15.76
CA LYS A 23 -11.31 31.03 17.02
C LYS A 23 -9.83 30.62 16.90
N GLU A 24 -9.07 30.77 17.99
CA GLU A 24 -7.67 30.29 18.08
C GLU A 24 -7.58 28.75 17.95
N ARG A 25 -6.44 28.24 17.44
CA ARG A 25 -6.27 26.85 16.99
C ARG A 25 -6.08 25.86 18.15
N ASP A 26 -7.07 25.00 18.41
CA ASP A 26 -6.93 23.81 19.27
C ASP A 26 -6.64 22.51 18.49
N ASN A 27 -6.91 22.44 17.17
CA ASN A 27 -6.69 21.26 16.33
C ASN A 27 -5.98 21.62 15.01
N PRO A 28 -4.82 21.01 14.67
CA PRO A 28 -4.13 21.25 13.41
C PRO A 28 -4.87 20.77 12.15
N GLU A 29 -5.88 19.89 12.28
CA GLU A 29 -6.66 19.40 11.13
C GLU A 29 -7.84 20.32 10.76
N SER A 30 -8.19 21.28 11.61
CA SER A 30 -9.29 22.20 11.33
C SER A 30 -8.84 23.29 10.34
N PRO A 31 -9.67 23.62 9.33
CA PRO A 31 -9.36 24.68 8.41
C PRO A 31 -9.28 26.03 9.13
N GLN A 32 -8.36 26.90 8.68
CA GLN A 32 -8.35 28.30 9.10
C GLN A 32 -9.42 29.05 8.31
N LEU A 33 -10.51 29.38 8.97
CA LEU A 33 -11.62 30.10 8.36
C LEU A 33 -11.46 31.60 8.58
N GLU A 34 -11.56 32.37 7.50
CA GLU A 34 -11.57 33.83 7.54
C GLU A 34 -13.00 34.38 7.56
N LYS A 35 -13.11 35.66 7.95
CA LYS A 35 -14.40 36.34 8.00
C LYS A 35 -14.95 36.54 6.59
N GLY A 36 -15.88 35.70 6.19
CA GLY A 36 -16.49 35.71 4.86
C GLY A 36 -16.48 34.36 4.15
N ASP A 37 -15.83 33.34 4.72
CA ASP A 37 -15.86 31.99 4.16
C ASP A 37 -17.28 31.40 4.21
N GLU A 38 -17.77 30.93 3.06
CA GLU A 38 -19.04 30.23 2.96
C GLU A 38 -18.84 28.76 3.34
N ILE A 39 -19.53 28.33 4.40
CA ILE A 39 -19.49 26.95 4.89
C ILE A 39 -20.89 26.35 4.73
N ILE A 40 -20.95 25.18 4.10
CA ILE A 40 -22.16 24.38 4.03
C ILE A 40 -22.11 23.41 5.21
N ASP A 41 -22.98 23.63 6.19
CA ASP A 41 -23.19 22.70 7.28
C ASP A 41 -24.11 21.56 6.82
N MET A 42 -23.55 20.35 6.75
CA MET A 42 -24.27 19.15 6.34
C MET A 42 -24.93 18.43 7.52
N GLY A 43 -24.73 18.93 8.76
CA GLY A 43 -25.31 18.39 9.98
C GLY A 43 -24.78 16.99 10.35
N ASP A 44 -25.36 16.43 11.42
CA ASP A 44 -24.98 15.12 11.97
C ASP A 44 -25.49 13.93 11.12
N ASP A 45 -26.35 14.18 10.14
CA ASP A 45 -26.90 13.16 9.24
C ASP A 45 -25.94 12.80 8.08
N PHE A 46 -24.92 13.63 7.84
CA PHE A 46 -23.91 13.32 6.83
C PHE A 46 -23.03 12.17 7.30
N ASP A 47 -22.95 11.13 6.48
CA ASP A 47 -21.98 10.07 6.66
C ASP A 47 -21.16 9.85 5.38
N PHE A 48 -20.05 9.15 5.54
CA PHE A 48 -19.16 8.84 4.43
C PHE A 48 -19.58 7.55 3.69
N GLU A 49 -20.86 7.18 3.71
CA GLU A 49 -21.34 6.03 2.95
C GLU A 49 -21.23 6.28 1.43
N GLY A 50 -20.85 5.25 0.68
CA GLY A 50 -20.57 5.34 -0.76
C GLY A 50 -19.24 6.03 -1.12
N PHE A 51 -18.59 6.74 -0.19
CA PHE A 51 -17.28 7.34 -0.44
C PHE A 51 -16.16 6.30 -0.43
N GLN A 52 -15.22 6.46 -1.37
CA GLN A 52 -13.98 5.71 -1.41
C GLN A 52 -12.80 6.65 -1.16
N VAL A 53 -11.82 6.19 -0.38
CA VAL A 53 -10.55 6.89 -0.23
C VAL A 53 -9.68 6.55 -1.43
N VAL A 54 -9.41 7.55 -2.25
CA VAL A 54 -8.61 7.39 -3.48
C VAL A 54 -7.21 6.91 -3.14
N ARG A 55 -6.75 5.87 -3.83
CA ARG A 55 -5.38 5.36 -3.72
C ARG A 55 -4.41 6.47 -4.05
N ARG A 56 -3.45 6.67 -3.17
CA ARG A 56 -2.41 7.69 -3.38
C ARG A 56 -1.67 7.47 -4.70
N GLU A 57 -1.48 6.22 -5.13
CA GLU A 57 -0.81 5.81 -6.36
C GLU A 57 -1.39 6.47 -7.62
N PHE A 58 -2.63 6.97 -7.57
CA PHE A 58 -3.27 7.67 -8.68
C PHE A 58 -2.84 9.14 -8.83
N PHE A 59 -2.18 9.72 -7.83
CA PHE A 59 -1.70 11.11 -7.84
C PHE A 59 -0.22 11.22 -8.27
N ALA A 60 0.27 12.45 -8.45
CA ALA A 60 1.67 12.69 -8.80
C ALA A 60 2.61 12.62 -7.58
N HIS A 61 3.58 11.69 -7.63
CA HIS A 61 4.47 11.37 -6.50
C HIS A 61 5.80 12.12 -6.49
N LEU A 62 5.75 13.45 -6.36
CA LEU A 62 6.96 14.27 -6.36
C LEU A 62 7.71 14.26 -5.02
N THR A 63 6.97 14.19 -3.92
CA THR A 63 7.51 14.33 -2.55
C THR A 63 7.34 13.07 -1.70
N GLU A 64 6.65 12.05 -2.23
CA GLU A 64 6.48 10.78 -1.55
C GLU A 64 7.73 9.91 -1.68
N PRO A 65 8.21 9.27 -0.59
CA PRO A 65 9.23 8.25 -0.66
C PRO A 65 8.84 7.18 -1.68
N ALA A 66 9.75 6.83 -2.59
CA ALA A 66 9.48 5.79 -3.57
C ALA A 66 10.73 4.95 -3.82
N VAL A 67 10.51 3.69 -4.15
CA VAL A 67 11.54 2.74 -4.55
C VAL A 67 11.24 2.21 -5.94
N THR A 68 12.28 1.84 -6.68
CA THR A 68 12.14 1.30 -8.03
C THR A 68 13.02 0.07 -8.21
N PHE A 69 12.41 -0.98 -8.76
CA PHE A 69 13.07 -2.13 -9.34
C PHE A 69 13.03 -2.02 -10.87
N ASN A 70 14.19 -2.04 -11.51
CA ASN A 70 14.28 -1.99 -12.98
C ASN A 70 15.59 -2.59 -13.47
N ASN A 71 15.54 -3.55 -14.38
CA ASN A 71 16.72 -4.11 -15.06
C ASN A 71 17.83 -4.53 -14.07
N CYS A 72 17.48 -5.39 -13.09
CA CYS A 72 18.37 -5.81 -12.01
C CYS A 72 18.91 -4.70 -11.10
N ARG A 73 18.35 -3.50 -11.15
CA ARG A 73 18.71 -2.38 -10.27
C ARG A 73 17.62 -2.09 -9.26
N PHE A 74 18.07 -1.61 -8.11
CA PHE A 74 17.27 -1.14 -6.99
C PHE A 74 17.73 0.26 -6.60
N TYR A 75 16.78 1.19 -6.44
CA TYR A 75 17.06 2.55 -6.02
C TYR A 75 15.84 3.25 -5.46
N VAL A 76 16.09 4.25 -4.62
CA VAL A 76 15.08 5.15 -4.08
C VAL A 76 15.01 6.47 -4.84
N ASN A 77 13.97 7.26 -4.63
CA ASN A 77 13.94 8.66 -5.03
C ASN A 77 14.52 9.58 -3.95
N SER A 78 14.62 10.88 -4.24
CA SER A 78 15.16 11.86 -3.29
C SER A 78 14.28 12.06 -2.05
N ALA A 79 12.97 11.80 -2.14
CA ALA A 79 12.06 11.91 -1.01
C ALA A 79 12.43 10.91 0.11
N CYS A 80 12.91 9.71 -0.23
CA CYS A 80 13.46 8.79 0.76
C CYS A 80 14.64 9.39 1.53
N LEU A 81 15.56 10.06 0.83
CA LEU A 81 16.73 10.69 1.47
C LEU A 81 16.32 11.89 2.33
N ASN A 82 15.29 12.63 1.93
CA ASN A 82 14.76 13.76 2.70
C ASN A 82 14.13 13.31 4.02
N LYS A 83 13.61 12.07 4.11
CA LYS A 83 13.12 11.51 5.37
C LYS A 83 14.24 11.11 6.33
N PHE A 84 15.45 10.88 5.82
CA PHE A 84 16.63 10.52 6.60
C PHE A 84 17.86 11.33 6.15
N PRO A 85 17.93 12.62 6.53
CA PRO A 85 18.90 13.58 6.01
C PRO A 85 20.36 13.23 6.34
N ASP A 86 20.61 12.48 7.41
CA ASP A 86 21.96 12.13 7.89
C ASP A 86 22.34 10.65 7.64
N THR A 87 21.47 9.88 6.97
CA THR A 87 21.65 8.43 6.81
C THR A 87 22.26 8.08 5.46
N ASN A 88 23.50 7.60 5.41
CA ASN A 88 24.15 7.15 4.17
C ASN A 88 23.98 5.65 3.88
N TYR A 89 23.67 4.86 4.89
CA TYR A 89 23.54 3.41 4.81
C TYR A 89 22.20 2.95 5.37
N VAL A 90 21.63 1.94 4.74
CA VAL A 90 20.37 1.32 5.18
C VAL A 90 20.50 -0.20 5.12
N GLN A 91 19.67 -0.90 5.86
CA GLN A 91 19.37 -2.32 5.64
C GLN A 91 18.04 -2.45 4.92
N VAL A 92 17.97 -3.43 4.02
CA VAL A 92 16.74 -3.80 3.33
C VAL A 92 16.13 -5.00 4.06
N LEU A 93 14.92 -4.82 4.60
CA LEU A 93 14.16 -5.87 5.29
C LEU A 93 13.03 -6.33 4.38
N VAL A 94 12.75 -7.64 4.34
CA VAL A 94 11.64 -8.20 3.56
C VAL A 94 10.85 -9.19 4.41
N ASN A 95 9.56 -8.94 4.59
CA ASN A 95 8.59 -9.89 5.10
C ASN A 95 7.90 -10.59 3.91
N ARG A 96 8.21 -11.87 3.72
CA ARG A 96 7.70 -12.67 2.59
C ARG A 96 6.21 -13.02 2.73
N SER A 97 5.67 -13.04 3.95
CA SER A 97 4.29 -13.41 4.23
C SER A 97 3.37 -12.21 4.01
N THR A 98 3.71 -11.06 4.60
CA THR A 98 2.92 -9.83 4.43
C THR A 98 3.22 -9.08 3.14
N LYS A 99 4.22 -9.53 2.37
CA LYS A 99 4.69 -8.91 1.11
C LYS A 99 5.22 -7.49 1.30
N ILE A 100 6.03 -7.31 2.34
CA ILE A 100 6.49 -5.98 2.75
C ILE A 100 7.98 -5.88 2.65
N MET A 101 8.45 -4.75 2.14
CA MET A 101 9.84 -4.36 2.19
C MET A 101 9.99 -3.09 3.04
N ALA A 102 11.02 -3.02 3.88
CA ALA A 102 11.34 -1.81 4.62
C ALA A 102 12.81 -1.42 4.46
N LEU A 103 13.06 -0.11 4.46
CA LEU A 103 14.40 0.48 4.51
C LEU A 103 14.65 1.03 5.90
N ARG A 104 15.58 0.40 6.62
CA ARG A 104 15.97 0.77 7.98
C ARG A 104 17.31 1.49 7.96
N PRO A 105 17.42 2.74 8.43
CA PRO A 105 18.72 3.40 8.66
C PRO A 105 19.67 2.53 9.48
N CYS A 106 20.95 2.52 9.10
CA CYS A 106 22.00 1.84 9.86
C CYS A 106 23.36 2.51 9.69
N GLU A 107 24.30 2.15 10.54
CA GLU A 107 25.71 2.52 10.40
C GLU A 107 26.37 1.81 9.21
N GLU A 108 27.47 2.37 8.72
CA GLU A 108 28.26 1.81 7.62
C GLU A 108 28.80 0.40 7.95
N ASN A 109 29.29 0.21 9.18
CA ASN A 109 29.86 -1.06 9.63
C ASN A 109 28.81 -2.08 10.09
N ALA A 110 27.52 -1.74 10.05
CA ALA A 110 26.47 -2.69 10.36
C ALA A 110 26.51 -3.86 9.38
N ARG A 111 26.28 -5.07 9.88
CA ARG A 111 26.19 -6.27 9.05
C ARG A 111 25.10 -6.07 7.99
N ASP A 112 25.41 -6.39 6.74
CA ASP A 112 24.50 -6.27 5.60
C ASP A 112 24.02 -4.83 5.33
N SER A 113 24.81 -3.82 5.72
CA SER A 113 24.55 -2.42 5.36
C SER A 113 24.65 -2.21 3.84
N PHE A 114 23.85 -1.27 3.34
CA PHE A 114 23.80 -0.92 1.93
C PHE A 114 23.82 0.60 1.76
N ALA A 115 24.82 1.11 1.03
CA ALA A 115 24.89 2.51 0.65
C ALA A 115 23.81 2.86 -0.39
N TRP A 116 22.75 3.53 0.04
CA TRP A 116 21.60 3.89 -0.82
C TRP A 116 21.69 5.28 -1.48
N CYS A 117 22.72 6.06 -1.14
CA CYS A 117 22.99 7.36 -1.73
C CYS A 117 24.48 7.57 -1.99
N ASN A 118 24.79 8.49 -2.89
CA ASN A 118 26.14 9.03 -3.05
C ASN A 118 26.11 10.54 -2.80
N THR A 119 27.22 11.08 -2.32
CA THR A 119 27.43 12.53 -2.20
C THR A 119 28.28 13.02 -3.36
N THR A 120 27.79 14.02 -4.10
CA THR A 120 28.53 14.65 -5.21
C THR A 120 28.42 16.15 -5.08
N LYS A 121 29.56 16.86 -4.99
CA LYS A 121 29.62 18.32 -4.77
C LYS A 121 28.78 18.78 -3.57
N GLY A 122 28.86 18.04 -2.45
CA GLY A 122 28.10 18.33 -1.23
C GLY A 122 26.60 18.01 -1.29
N LYS A 123 26.07 17.56 -2.44
CA LYS A 123 24.65 17.17 -2.57
C LYS A 123 24.48 15.66 -2.57
N ARG A 124 23.62 15.15 -1.69
CA ARG A 124 23.23 13.74 -1.66
C ARG A 124 22.28 13.44 -2.80
N LYS A 125 22.52 12.33 -3.50
CA LYS A 125 21.66 11.82 -4.57
C LYS A 125 21.41 10.33 -4.37
N PRO A 126 20.20 9.83 -4.68
CA PRO A 126 19.94 8.40 -4.62
C PRO A 126 20.92 7.62 -5.50
N LYS A 127 21.42 6.51 -4.99
CA LYS A 127 22.33 5.63 -5.69
C LYS A 127 21.53 4.55 -6.42
N GLN A 128 21.83 4.34 -7.70
CA GLN A 128 21.33 3.19 -8.43
C GLN A 128 22.28 2.02 -8.24
N THR A 129 21.81 0.97 -7.56
CA THR A 129 22.64 -0.19 -7.24
C THR A 129 22.17 -1.39 -8.03
N THR A 130 23.10 -2.06 -8.70
CA THR A 130 22.88 -3.37 -9.30
C THR A 130 22.76 -4.43 -8.21
N CYS A 131 21.65 -5.19 -8.21
CA CYS A 131 21.29 -6.12 -7.15
C CYS A 131 20.65 -7.40 -7.73
N LYS A 132 21.38 -8.12 -8.61
CA LYS A 132 20.83 -9.24 -9.40
C LYS A 132 20.06 -10.28 -8.56
N LEU A 133 20.66 -10.77 -7.47
CA LEU A 133 20.06 -11.81 -6.64
C LEU A 133 18.84 -11.30 -5.87
N PHE A 134 18.93 -10.10 -5.30
CA PHE A 134 17.82 -9.47 -4.59
C PHE A 134 16.64 -9.17 -5.55
N PHE A 135 16.94 -8.62 -6.72
CA PHE A 135 15.95 -8.39 -7.79
C PHE A 135 15.26 -9.70 -8.18
N ALA A 136 16.02 -10.76 -8.47
CA ALA A 136 15.45 -12.06 -8.82
C ALA A 136 14.55 -12.62 -7.70
N LYS A 137 14.97 -12.53 -6.43
CA LYS A 137 14.16 -12.98 -5.29
C LYS A 137 12.83 -12.23 -5.17
N ILE A 138 12.83 -10.90 -5.35
CA ILE A 138 11.60 -10.10 -5.31
C ILE A 138 10.70 -10.42 -6.52
N VAL A 139 11.29 -10.47 -7.72
CA VAL A 139 10.54 -10.78 -8.94
C VAL A 139 9.88 -12.16 -8.85
N SER A 140 10.59 -13.17 -8.35
CA SER A 140 10.01 -14.49 -8.11
C SER A 140 8.98 -14.50 -6.97
N LEU A 141 9.20 -13.73 -5.89
CA LEU A 141 8.25 -13.66 -4.77
C LEU A 141 6.89 -13.07 -5.16
N MET A 142 6.91 -12.14 -6.11
CA MET A 142 5.74 -11.38 -6.55
C MET A 142 5.22 -11.80 -7.93
N GLU A 143 5.84 -12.81 -8.54
CA GLU A 143 5.52 -13.29 -9.90
C GLU A 143 5.53 -12.18 -10.95
N TRP A 144 6.48 -11.25 -10.79
CA TRP A 144 6.64 -10.12 -11.69
C TRP A 144 7.34 -10.52 -12.98
N ASN A 145 7.07 -9.78 -14.06
CA ASN A 145 7.87 -9.84 -15.28
C ASN A 145 9.21 -9.07 -15.06
N PRO A 146 10.39 -9.71 -15.20
CA PRO A 146 11.69 -9.08 -14.94
C PRO A 146 12.06 -7.95 -15.90
N ASP A 147 11.41 -7.86 -17.07
CA ASP A 147 11.69 -6.82 -18.07
C ASP A 147 10.98 -5.49 -17.79
N TYR A 148 10.01 -5.50 -16.87
CA TYR A 148 9.24 -4.32 -16.50
C TYR A 148 9.92 -3.52 -15.39
N ARG A 149 9.50 -2.27 -15.28
CA ARG A 149 9.89 -1.39 -14.17
C ARG A 149 8.75 -1.35 -13.15
N TYR A 150 9.08 -1.59 -11.90
CA TYR A 150 8.15 -1.54 -10.77
C TYR A 150 8.52 -0.37 -9.87
N LYS A 151 7.58 0.54 -9.64
CA LYS A 151 7.71 1.62 -8.66
C LYS A 151 6.71 1.39 -7.54
N LEU A 152 7.17 1.57 -6.31
CA LEU A 152 6.36 1.39 -5.11
C LEU A 152 6.51 2.62 -4.23
N LEU A 153 5.40 3.06 -3.65
CA LEU A 153 5.38 4.20 -2.74
C LEU A 153 5.62 3.72 -1.32
N GLY A 154 6.43 4.50 -0.61
CA GLY A 154 6.82 4.24 0.77
C GLY A 154 6.04 5.09 1.75
N LYS A 155 5.95 4.63 2.99
CA LYS A 155 5.46 5.41 4.13
C LYS A 155 6.50 5.40 5.23
N LEU A 156 6.78 6.56 5.82
CA LEU A 156 7.60 6.63 7.03
C LEU A 156 6.79 6.00 8.17
N ILE A 157 7.37 5.01 8.83
CA ILE A 157 6.77 4.32 9.97
C ILE A 157 7.74 4.35 11.14
N HIS A 158 7.19 4.23 12.34
CA HIS A 158 7.93 4.13 13.58
C HIS A 158 7.45 2.89 14.34
N ALA A 159 8.35 1.96 14.61
CA ALA A 159 8.05 0.72 15.32
C ALA A 159 9.27 0.29 16.14
N ASN A 160 9.04 -0.22 17.35
CA ASN A 160 10.10 -0.69 18.26
C ASN A 160 11.23 0.35 18.48
N GLY A 161 10.86 1.64 18.57
CA GLY A 161 11.82 2.74 18.73
C GLY A 161 12.66 3.05 17.48
N GLN A 162 12.31 2.49 16.32
CA GLN A 162 13.04 2.66 15.07
C GLN A 162 12.17 3.27 13.99
N TYR A 163 12.69 4.29 13.33
CA TYR A 163 12.10 4.85 12.12
C TYR A 163 12.57 4.07 10.89
N MET A 164 11.65 3.78 9.98
CA MET A 164 11.94 3.12 8.71
C MET A 164 10.94 3.55 7.64
N ILE A 165 11.28 3.34 6.36
CA ILE A 165 10.31 3.53 5.26
C ILE A 165 9.83 2.15 4.83
N ALA A 166 8.53 1.89 4.97
CA ALA A 166 7.90 0.64 4.53
C ALA A 166 7.26 0.82 3.15
N PHE A 167 7.34 -0.23 2.34
CA PHE A 167 6.82 -0.35 0.98
C PHE A 167 5.97 -1.62 0.90
N ASP A 168 4.73 -1.45 0.44
CA ASP A 168 3.85 -2.57 0.12
C ASP A 168 4.20 -3.12 -1.26
N LEU A 169 4.66 -4.37 -1.33
CA LEU A 169 5.05 -4.99 -2.61
C LEU A 169 3.84 -5.29 -3.50
N THR A 170 2.62 -5.31 -2.98
CA THR A 170 1.41 -5.54 -3.79
C THR A 170 0.93 -4.25 -4.47
N ALA A 171 1.22 -3.09 -3.88
CA ALA A 171 0.85 -1.76 -4.37
C ALA A 171 1.84 -1.20 -5.40
N THR A 172 1.88 -1.80 -6.60
CA THR A 172 2.86 -1.45 -7.65
C THR A 172 2.33 -0.54 -8.74
N GLU A 173 3.12 0.47 -9.11
CA GLU A 173 3.05 1.11 -10.43
C GLU A 173 3.93 0.33 -11.41
N VAL A 174 3.32 -0.38 -12.36
CA VAL A 174 4.02 -1.22 -13.34
C VAL A 174 4.19 -0.46 -14.67
N TYR A 175 5.44 -0.22 -15.06
CA TYR A 175 5.78 0.40 -16.34
C TYR A 175 6.25 -0.69 -17.30
N GLN A 176 5.33 -1.14 -18.15
CA GLN A 176 5.57 -2.23 -19.08
C GLN A 176 6.62 -1.86 -20.13
N ARG A 177 7.39 -2.85 -20.55
CA ARG A 177 8.41 -2.71 -21.59
C ARG A 177 8.06 -3.59 -22.77
N THR A 178 8.08 -3.01 -23.97
CA THR A 178 7.88 -3.73 -25.22
C THR A 178 9.20 -3.87 -25.96
N PHE A 179 9.31 -4.95 -26.74
CA PHE A 179 10.47 -5.29 -27.54
C PHE A 179 10.03 -5.44 -29.01
N PRO A 180 9.74 -4.33 -29.72
CA PRO A 180 9.36 -4.41 -31.11
C PRO A 180 10.57 -4.84 -31.95
N GLU A 181 10.33 -5.76 -32.87
CA GLU A 181 11.36 -6.35 -33.73
C GLU A 181 12.14 -5.27 -34.50
N GLY A 182 13.48 -5.37 -34.49
CA GLY A 182 14.36 -4.41 -35.16
C GLY A 182 14.51 -3.04 -34.48
N SER A 183 13.91 -2.81 -33.30
CA SER A 183 13.94 -1.51 -32.61
C SER A 183 14.48 -1.60 -31.18
N LYS A 184 14.87 -0.44 -30.62
CA LYS A 184 15.27 -0.37 -29.20
C LYS A 184 14.05 -0.64 -28.31
N PRO A 185 14.21 -1.39 -27.21
CA PRO A 185 13.10 -1.63 -26.29
C PRO A 185 12.49 -0.33 -25.78
N LYS A 186 11.16 -0.26 -25.74
CA LYS A 186 10.41 0.93 -25.34
C LYS A 186 9.69 0.67 -24.02
N THR A 187 9.87 1.55 -23.04
CA THR A 187 9.14 1.50 -21.77
C THR A 187 7.94 2.43 -21.85
N SER A 188 6.76 1.95 -21.45
CA SER A 188 5.56 2.76 -21.32
C SER A 188 5.77 3.90 -20.32
N ARG A 189 5.20 5.06 -20.61
CA ARG A 189 5.13 6.19 -19.66
C ARG A 189 3.90 6.11 -18.76
N THR A 190 2.88 5.36 -19.19
CA THR A 190 1.65 5.14 -18.45
C THR A 190 1.85 3.92 -17.55
N PRO A 191 1.74 4.08 -16.22
CA PRO A 191 1.76 2.94 -15.32
C PRO A 191 0.48 2.12 -15.47
N VAL A 192 0.62 0.82 -15.26
CA VAL A 192 -0.48 -0.13 -15.06
C VAL A 192 -0.50 -0.49 -13.59
N PHE A 193 -1.70 -0.54 -13.01
CA PHE A 193 -1.91 -0.89 -11.60
C PHE A 193 -2.34 -2.35 -11.46
N PRO A 194 -2.29 -2.95 -10.26
CA PRO A 194 -2.80 -4.30 -10.00
C PRO A 194 -4.24 -4.47 -10.49
N ALA A 195 -4.58 -5.68 -10.96
CA ALA A 195 -5.88 -5.96 -11.58
C ALA A 195 -7.07 -5.59 -10.68
N GLY A 196 -6.99 -5.89 -9.38
CA GLY A 196 -8.02 -5.54 -8.41
C GLY A 196 -8.22 -4.04 -8.17
N TRP A 197 -7.52 -3.15 -8.89
CA TRP A 197 -7.66 -1.70 -8.77
C TRP A 197 -8.33 -1.04 -9.99
N GLN A 198 -8.54 -1.77 -11.09
CA GLN A 198 -8.96 -1.16 -12.36
C GLN A 198 -10.34 -0.47 -12.29
N ASP A 199 -11.24 -0.96 -11.44
CA ASP A 199 -12.62 -0.47 -11.32
C ASP A 199 -12.94 0.16 -9.95
N GLN A 200 -11.92 0.57 -9.18
CA GLN A 200 -12.11 1.20 -7.88
C GLN A 200 -11.17 2.40 -7.67
N PHE A 201 -11.66 3.44 -6.99
CA PHE A 201 -10.81 4.55 -6.57
C PHE A 201 -9.89 4.16 -5.41
N GLY A 202 -10.38 3.27 -4.54
CA GLY A 202 -9.65 2.70 -3.41
C GLY A 202 -10.61 2.04 -2.43
N LEU A 203 -10.25 2.00 -1.15
CA LEU A 203 -11.10 1.36 -0.14
C LEU A 203 -12.30 2.25 0.21
N PRO A 204 -13.49 1.68 0.47
CA PRO A 204 -14.59 2.41 1.10
C PRO A 204 -14.12 3.14 2.36
N TYR A 205 -14.62 4.35 2.62
CA TYR A 205 -14.13 5.22 3.70
C TYR A 205 -14.14 4.53 5.08
N LYS A 206 -15.25 3.84 5.41
CA LYS A 206 -15.42 3.13 6.68
C LYS A 206 -14.37 2.00 6.83
N GLU A 207 -14.12 1.24 5.76
CA GLU A 207 -13.08 0.19 5.73
C GLU A 207 -11.67 0.79 5.80
N HIS A 208 -11.42 1.89 5.09
CA HIS A 208 -10.15 2.59 5.13
C HIS A 208 -9.81 3.02 6.56
N GLN A 209 -10.76 3.61 7.31
CA GLN A 209 -10.53 3.96 8.71
C GLN A 209 -10.22 2.76 9.62
N GLN A 210 -10.89 1.62 9.43
CA GLN A 210 -10.66 0.40 10.22
C GLN A 210 -9.31 -0.25 9.88
N SER A 211 -8.93 -0.26 8.61
CA SER A 211 -7.64 -0.80 8.15
C SER A 211 -6.43 -0.05 8.73
N MET A 212 -6.61 1.24 9.06
CA MET A 212 -5.59 2.04 9.76
C MET A 212 -5.46 1.67 11.24
N GLN A 213 -6.54 1.19 11.87
CA GLN A 213 -6.57 0.86 13.29
C GLN A 213 -6.01 -0.54 13.59
N ILE A 214 -6.26 -1.52 12.72
CA ILE A 214 -5.89 -2.94 12.95
C ILE A 214 -4.37 -3.20 12.80
N ASN A 215 -3.61 -2.31 12.15
CA ASN A 215 -2.17 -2.50 11.91
C ASN A 215 -1.23 -1.89 12.96
N ILE A 216 -1.75 -1.40 14.09
CA ILE A 216 -0.94 -0.82 15.17
C ILE A 216 -0.48 -1.90 16.18
N PHE A 217 -1.10 -3.08 16.19
CA PHE A 217 -0.83 -4.11 17.20
C PHE A 217 0.35 -5.06 16.89
N ASP A 218 0.80 -5.16 15.63
CA ASP A 218 1.90 -6.06 15.22
C ASP A 218 3.15 -5.34 14.68
N GLY A 219 3.34 -4.05 14.98
CA GLY A 219 4.59 -3.34 14.70
C GLY A 219 4.91 -3.07 13.22
N TYR A 220 3.94 -3.25 12.31
CA TYR A 220 4.08 -2.92 10.88
C TYR A 220 2.79 -2.29 10.35
N ALA A 221 2.78 -0.97 10.16
CA ALA A 221 1.64 -0.24 9.62
C ALA A 221 1.47 -0.50 8.11
N ILE A 222 0.67 -1.51 7.72
CA ILE A 222 0.62 -1.98 6.34
C ILE A 222 -0.79 -2.34 5.90
N TYR A 223 -1.29 -1.57 4.94
CA TYR A 223 -2.53 -1.78 4.21
C TYR A 223 -2.62 -3.24 3.71
N SER A 224 -3.40 -4.06 4.39
CA SER A 224 -3.75 -5.40 3.94
C SER A 224 -5.22 -5.38 3.58
N ILE A 225 -5.52 -5.41 2.29
CA ILE A 225 -6.86 -5.66 1.77
C ILE A 225 -7.07 -7.17 1.89
N LYS A 226 -8.04 -7.60 2.69
CA LYS A 226 -8.46 -9.00 2.69
C LYS A 226 -9.28 -9.24 1.43
N ASP A 227 -8.91 -10.28 0.67
CA ASP A 227 -9.72 -10.81 -0.42
C ASP A 227 -11.09 -11.24 0.12
N THR A 228 -12.16 -10.67 -0.44
CA THR A 228 -13.52 -11.12 -0.21
C THR A 228 -13.78 -12.34 -1.11
N SER A 229 -13.35 -13.53 -0.66
CA SER A 229 -13.91 -14.77 -1.19
C SER A 229 -15.26 -15.02 -0.52
N VAL A 230 -16.27 -15.05 -1.37
CA VAL A 230 -17.69 -15.25 -1.08
C VAL A 230 -17.89 -16.49 -0.22
N LEU A 231 -18.51 -16.33 0.95
CA LEU A 231 -19.15 -17.42 1.66
C LEU A 231 -20.47 -17.70 0.94
N ASP A 232 -20.51 -18.78 0.16
CA ASP A 232 -21.77 -19.45 -0.13
C ASP A 232 -21.83 -20.73 0.72
N ALA A 233 -22.88 -20.81 1.52
CA ALA A 233 -23.18 -21.90 2.44
C ALA A 233 -24.46 -22.57 1.95
N GLY A 234 -24.35 -23.86 1.63
CA GLY A 234 -25.46 -24.76 1.29
C GLY A 234 -24.99 -25.71 0.19
N ASP A 235 -24.83 -27.01 0.39
CA ASP A 235 -25.89 -27.91 0.84
C ASP A 235 -25.30 -29.20 1.46
N ARG A 236 -25.98 -29.74 2.47
CA ARG A 236 -25.70 -31.04 3.07
C ARG A 236 -26.65 -32.07 2.47
N SER A 237 -26.12 -33.14 1.89
CA SER A 237 -26.82 -34.43 1.85
C SER A 237 -25.86 -35.59 2.15
N LYS A 238 -26.44 -36.61 2.82
CA LYS A 238 -25.81 -37.65 3.65
C LYS A 238 -25.44 -38.94 2.87
N GLN A 239 -24.61 -39.76 3.54
CA GLN A 239 -24.48 -41.24 3.48
C GLN A 239 -23.86 -41.84 2.20
N ASP A 240 -23.02 -42.90 2.23
CA ASP A 240 -22.94 -44.01 3.19
C ASP A 240 -21.55 -44.70 3.25
N SER A 241 -21.42 -45.55 4.25
CA SER A 241 -20.33 -46.37 4.81
C SER A 241 -19.61 -47.43 3.94
N SER A 242 -18.33 -47.71 4.25
CA SER A 242 -17.75 -49.05 4.57
C SER A 242 -16.21 -48.95 4.72
N ALA A 243 -15.64 -49.04 5.92
CA ALA A 243 -15.14 -50.24 6.61
C ALA A 243 -13.96 -50.97 5.92
N SER A 244 -12.74 -50.85 6.49
CA SER A 244 -11.98 -52.00 7.05
C SER A 244 -10.60 -51.61 7.57
N GLN A 245 -10.13 -52.43 8.51
CA GLN A 245 -9.08 -52.22 9.51
C GLN A 245 -7.64 -52.47 9.02
N VAL A 246 -6.71 -51.69 9.59
CA VAL A 246 -5.35 -51.95 10.16
C VAL A 246 -4.91 -53.44 10.26
N PRO A 247 -3.59 -53.82 10.32
CA PRO A 247 -2.51 -53.04 10.93
C PRO A 247 -1.06 -53.17 10.41
N ALA A 248 -0.23 -52.34 11.05
CA ALA A 248 1.22 -52.22 10.97
C ALA A 248 2.02 -53.51 11.31
N GLN A 249 3.25 -53.57 10.80
CA GLN A 249 4.34 -54.36 11.37
C GLN A 249 5.61 -53.51 11.47
N GLU A 250 6.20 -53.52 12.67
CA GLU A 250 7.51 -52.99 13.04
C GLU A 250 8.64 -54.03 12.85
N HIS A 251 9.88 -53.52 12.96
CA HIS A 251 11.19 -54.16 13.28
C HIS A 251 12.15 -54.48 12.12
N PRO A 252 13.50 -54.50 12.36
CA PRO A 252 14.35 -53.41 12.86
C PRO A 252 15.71 -53.29 12.10
N LEU A 253 16.50 -52.31 12.55
CA LEU A 253 17.92 -51.96 12.24
C LEU A 253 18.88 -53.11 11.87
N GLU A 254 19.74 -52.87 10.87
CA GLU A 254 21.14 -53.32 10.89
C GLU A 254 22.03 -52.42 9.99
N VAL A 255 23.10 -51.87 10.58
CA VAL A 255 24.26 -51.24 9.93
C VAL A 255 25.43 -52.15 10.27
N PRO A 256 26.27 -52.60 9.31
CA PRO A 256 27.63 -52.05 9.29
C PRO A 256 28.38 -52.01 7.94
N GLN A 257 29.36 -51.10 7.93
CA GLN A 257 30.48 -50.84 7.01
C GLN A 257 30.22 -50.02 5.74
#